data_AF-A0A8J1JDN2-F1
#
_entry.id   AF-A0A8J1JDN2-F1
#
_cell.length_a   1.000
_cell.length_b   1.000
_cell.length_c   1.000
_cell.angle_alpha   90.00
_cell.angle_beta   90.00
_cell.angle_gamma   90.00
#
_symmetry.space_group_name_H-M   'P 1'
#
loop_
_entity.id
_entity.type
_entity.pdbx_description
1 polymer ?
#
loop_
_entity_poly.entity_id
_entity_poly.type
_entity_poly.pdbx_seq_one_letter_code
_entity_poly.pdbx_strand_id
1 'polypeptide(L)'
;MVKNVAVIGAGISGLVAIKSCLEEGLEPICFERSDDIGGLWRFSDNMEDGRASIYKSLVTNVCKEIMCLSDFPMPEDFPNFLPHHKFFEYCRMYAEHFKLVKYIRFKTKVINVQRKSDFSVTGQWVIETNCDGKTESAIFDAVMICTGQHEQPVFPLDSFSGIKKFKGQIMHCREYKRPVGFDGKQVLIVGMGNSGVDIATELCTKAAKVYLSTRSGVWVLRRLGEGGYPWDLHFITRFKSWIRTTAPPSIARWLLKKYMNEQFNHHFYGIQPEGL
;
A
#
# COMPACT_ATOMS: atom_id res chain seq x y z
N MET A 1 18.96 26.55 10.57
CA MET A 1 17.49 26.43 10.49
C MET A 1 17.19 25.65 9.22
N VAL A 2 16.43 24.56 9.30
CA VAL A 2 16.07 23.75 8.11
C VAL A 2 15.15 24.59 7.24
N LYS A 3 15.46 24.72 5.95
CA LYS A 3 14.61 25.45 5.01
C LYS A 3 14.30 24.62 3.78
N ASN A 4 15.30 24.00 3.16
CA ASN A 4 15.14 23.20 1.95
C ASN A 4 15.00 21.71 2.26
N VAL A 5 13.89 21.09 1.83
CA VAL A 5 13.60 19.68 2.10
C VAL A 5 13.50 18.88 0.80
N ALA A 6 14.28 17.82 0.67
CA ALA A 6 14.11 16.86 -0.42
C ALA A 6 13.03 15.83 -0.05
N VAL A 7 12.02 15.65 -0.90
CA VAL A 7 11.00 14.60 -0.77
C VAL A 7 11.21 13.55 -1.85
N ILE A 8 11.35 12.28 -1.49
CA ILE A 8 11.67 11.20 -2.45
C ILE A 8 10.41 10.37 -2.72
N GLY A 9 9.80 10.57 -3.89
CA GLY A 9 8.57 9.90 -4.35
C GLY A 9 7.31 10.73 -4.11
N ALA A 10 6.44 10.79 -5.12
CA ALA A 10 5.16 11.51 -5.13
C ALA A 10 3.94 10.57 -5.00
N GLY A 11 4.10 9.49 -4.23
CA GLY A 11 2.95 8.72 -3.71
C GLY A 11 2.18 9.52 -2.66
N ILE A 12 1.15 8.92 -2.05
CA ILE A 12 0.33 9.58 -1.01
C ILE A 12 1.19 10.16 0.12
N SER A 13 2.21 9.43 0.58
CA SER A 13 3.16 9.92 1.60
C SER A 13 3.95 11.15 1.14
N GLY A 14 4.34 11.19 -0.13
CA GLY A 14 5.04 12.33 -0.71
C GLY A 14 4.17 13.57 -0.83
N LEU A 15 2.92 13.41 -1.26
CA LEU A 15 1.96 14.51 -1.32
C LEU A 15 1.71 15.13 0.06
N VAL A 16 1.49 14.28 1.08
CA VAL A 16 1.35 14.73 2.46
C VAL A 16 2.64 15.40 2.95
N ALA A 17 3.81 14.83 2.67
CA ALA A 17 5.10 15.42 3.04
C ALA A 17 5.31 16.82 2.46
N ILE A 18 4.99 17.02 1.17
CA ILE A 18 5.06 18.34 0.54
C ILE A 18 4.11 19.30 1.25
N LYS A 19 2.84 18.91 1.45
CA LYS A 19 1.84 19.76 2.11
C LYS A 19 2.27 20.14 3.53
N SER A 20 2.72 19.18 4.33
CA SER A 20 3.21 19.44 5.70
C SER A 20 4.44 20.34 5.72
N CYS A 21 5.36 20.20 4.75
CA CYS A 21 6.48 21.15 4.63
C CYS A 21 5.98 22.58 4.40
N LEU A 22 4.99 22.77 3.53
CA LEU A 22 4.46 24.10 3.23
C LEU A 22 3.72 24.73 4.42
N GLU A 23 2.99 23.93 5.20
CA GLU A 23 2.31 24.42 6.41
C GLU A 23 3.30 24.90 7.47
N GLU A 24 4.46 24.25 7.58
CA GLU A 24 5.52 24.61 8.51
C GLU A 24 6.49 25.67 7.94
N GLY A 25 6.17 26.25 6.78
CA GLY A 25 6.99 27.30 6.15
C GLY A 25 8.32 26.82 5.57
N LEU A 26 8.45 25.52 5.26
CA LEU A 26 9.60 24.91 4.60
C LEU A 26 9.45 24.96 3.06
N GLU A 27 10.56 24.76 2.36
CA GLU A 27 10.66 24.80 0.90
C GLU A 27 10.94 23.37 0.35
N PRO A 28 9.90 22.57 0.04
CA PRO A 28 10.08 21.21 -0.46
C PRO A 28 10.42 21.16 -1.96
N ILE A 29 11.29 20.24 -2.34
CA ILE A 29 11.44 19.75 -3.72
C ILE A 29 11.22 18.25 -3.71
N CYS A 30 10.20 17.79 -4.43
CA CYS A 30 9.88 16.38 -4.57
C CYS A 30 10.46 15.81 -5.87
N PHE A 31 11.08 14.65 -5.79
CA PHE A 31 11.60 13.91 -6.92
C PHE A 31 10.76 12.65 -7.15
N GLU A 32 10.08 12.57 -8.29
CA GLU A 32 9.25 11.43 -8.68
C GLU A 32 9.87 10.76 -9.91
N ARG A 33 10.08 9.45 -9.82
CA ARG A 33 10.73 8.67 -10.87
C ARG A 33 9.83 8.46 -12.09
N SER A 34 8.51 8.39 -11.88
CA SER A 34 7.53 8.21 -12.93
C SER A 34 7.10 9.57 -13.50
N ASP A 35 6.25 9.53 -14.51
CA ASP A 35 5.69 10.70 -15.19
C ASP A 35 4.48 11.31 -14.47
N ASP A 36 4.09 10.78 -13.30
CA ASP A 36 2.90 11.22 -12.59
C ASP A 36 2.92 10.91 -11.08
N ILE A 37 2.00 11.50 -10.33
CA ILE A 37 1.81 11.25 -8.90
C ILE A 37 1.09 9.93 -8.61
N GLY A 38 0.90 9.63 -7.31
CA GLY A 38 -0.02 8.60 -6.82
C GLY A 38 0.62 7.24 -6.55
N GLY A 39 1.79 6.96 -7.15
CA GLY A 39 2.58 5.77 -6.85
C GLY A 39 1.79 4.47 -7.02
N LEU A 40 1.53 3.76 -5.91
CA LEU A 40 0.76 2.51 -5.88
C LEU A 40 -0.63 2.63 -6.52
N TRP A 41 -1.33 3.74 -6.29
CA TRP A 41 -2.74 3.90 -6.65
C TRP A 41 -2.97 4.22 -8.14
N ARG A 42 -1.90 4.63 -8.83
CA ARG A 42 -1.91 4.80 -10.28
C ARG A 42 -1.78 3.45 -10.95
N PHE A 43 -2.89 2.84 -11.33
CA PHE A 43 -2.87 1.59 -12.09
C PHE A 43 -2.21 1.79 -13.46
N SER A 44 -1.36 0.85 -13.84
CA SER A 44 -0.81 0.70 -15.18
C SER A 44 -0.92 -0.78 -15.56
N ASP A 45 -1.25 -1.07 -16.82
CA ASP A 45 -1.25 -2.44 -17.33
C ASP A 45 0.18 -3.01 -17.39
N ASN A 46 1.18 -2.15 -17.55
CA ASN A 46 2.60 -2.54 -17.55
C ASN A 46 3.20 -2.42 -16.15
N MET A 47 4.15 -3.29 -15.84
CA MET A 47 4.99 -3.13 -14.67
C MET A 47 6.02 -2.03 -14.92
N GLU A 48 6.20 -1.16 -13.93
CA GLU A 48 7.23 -0.13 -13.92
C GLU A 48 8.23 -0.47 -12.83
N ASP A 49 9.49 -0.62 -13.22
CA ASP A 49 10.56 -0.89 -12.25
C ASP A 49 10.62 0.22 -11.21
N GLY A 50 10.74 -0.17 -9.95
CA GLY A 50 10.81 0.79 -8.86
C GLY A 50 9.51 1.53 -8.53
N ARG A 51 8.38 1.08 -9.09
CA ARG A 51 7.03 1.45 -8.63
C ARG A 51 6.26 0.20 -8.21
N ALA A 52 5.50 0.33 -7.14
CA ALA A 52 4.60 -0.73 -6.70
C ALA A 52 3.49 -0.97 -7.75
N SER A 53 3.09 -2.21 -7.91
CA SER A 53 2.12 -2.66 -8.92
C SER A 53 0.85 -3.14 -8.26
N ILE A 54 -0.29 -2.79 -8.84
CA ILE A 54 -1.61 -3.23 -8.41
C ILE A 54 -2.35 -3.91 -9.56
N TYR A 55 -3.33 -4.74 -9.20
CA TYR A 55 -4.28 -5.36 -10.12
C TYR A 55 -5.52 -4.48 -10.31
N LYS A 56 -6.19 -4.64 -11.46
CA LYS A 56 -7.24 -3.71 -11.93
C LYS A 56 -8.46 -3.68 -11.02
N SER A 57 -8.76 -4.80 -10.36
CA SER A 57 -9.92 -4.98 -9.48
C SER A 57 -9.70 -4.45 -8.06
N LEU A 58 -8.53 -3.87 -7.74
CA LEU A 58 -8.20 -3.42 -6.38
C LEU A 58 -9.20 -2.37 -5.86
N VAL A 59 -9.75 -2.64 -4.67
CA VAL A 59 -10.61 -1.76 -3.89
C VAL A 59 -10.01 -1.60 -2.49
N THR A 60 -10.07 -0.39 -1.90
CA THR A 60 -9.58 -0.13 -0.55
C THR A 60 -10.22 -1.07 0.47
N ASN A 61 -9.47 -1.43 1.50
CA ASN A 61 -9.93 -2.24 2.64
C ASN A 61 -10.28 -1.38 3.88
N VAL A 62 -10.01 -0.08 3.81
CA VAL A 62 -10.39 0.95 4.79
C VAL A 62 -11.42 1.87 4.16
N CYS A 63 -12.38 2.32 4.97
CA CYS A 63 -13.47 3.17 4.54
C CYS A 63 -13.02 4.62 4.33
N LYS A 64 -13.75 5.33 3.46
CA LYS A 64 -13.37 6.67 2.99
C LYS A 64 -13.15 7.68 4.12
N GLU A 65 -14.01 7.67 5.13
CA GLU A 65 -13.97 8.63 6.26
C GLU A 65 -12.84 8.33 7.26
N ILE A 66 -12.33 7.10 7.29
CA ILE A 66 -11.17 6.71 8.11
C ILE A 66 -9.87 6.84 7.33
N MET A 67 -9.93 6.67 6.01
CA MET A 67 -8.77 6.68 5.11
C MET A 67 -8.40 8.08 4.59
N CYS A 68 -9.31 9.06 4.67
CA CYS A 68 -9.05 10.41 4.16
C CYS A 68 -7.92 11.11 4.92
N LEU A 69 -7.41 12.18 4.33
CA LEU A 69 -6.44 13.05 5.00
C LEU A 69 -7.20 13.93 5.99
N SER A 70 -6.58 14.24 7.12
CA SER A 70 -7.24 14.82 8.30
C SER A 70 -7.97 16.13 8.06
N ASP A 71 -7.53 16.89 7.06
CA ASP A 71 -8.02 18.22 6.68
C ASP A 71 -8.62 18.24 5.26
N PHE A 72 -8.81 17.08 4.65
CA PHE A 72 -9.33 16.95 3.29
C PHE A 72 -10.23 15.71 3.19
N PRO A 73 -11.53 15.82 3.55
CA PRO A 73 -12.46 14.70 3.44
C PRO A 73 -12.62 14.26 1.97
N MET A 74 -12.92 12.98 1.77
CA MET A 74 -13.27 12.49 0.43
C MET A 74 -14.67 12.99 0.03
N PRO A 75 -14.95 13.16 -1.28
CA PRO A 75 -16.27 13.59 -1.75
C PRO A 75 -17.44 12.74 -1.23
N GLU A 76 -18.60 13.36 -1.04
CA GLU A 76 -19.79 12.69 -0.51
C GLU A 76 -20.27 11.54 -1.42
N ASP A 77 -20.15 11.71 -2.74
CA ASP A 77 -20.56 10.74 -3.76
C ASP A 77 -19.58 9.56 -3.91
N PHE A 78 -18.40 9.63 -3.31
CA PHE A 78 -17.46 8.51 -3.32
C PHE A 78 -18.01 7.33 -2.51
N PRO A 79 -17.81 6.08 -2.97
CA PRO A 79 -18.24 4.91 -2.22
C PRO A 79 -17.43 4.78 -0.93
N ASN A 80 -18.01 4.12 0.08
CA ASN A 80 -17.31 3.87 1.34
C ASN A 80 -15.98 3.13 1.16
N PHE A 81 -15.89 2.21 0.20
CA PHE A 81 -14.64 1.55 -0.18
C PHE A 81 -14.35 1.84 -1.65
N LEU A 82 -13.17 2.38 -1.93
CA LEU A 82 -12.86 2.99 -3.21
C LEU A 82 -12.15 2.01 -4.13
N PRO A 83 -12.60 1.85 -5.38
CA PRO A 83 -11.74 1.35 -6.43
C PRO A 83 -10.46 2.18 -6.52
N HIS A 84 -9.34 1.54 -6.89
CA HIS A 84 -8.03 2.19 -6.94
C HIS A 84 -8.02 3.52 -7.72
N HIS A 85 -8.82 3.63 -8.80
CA HIS A 85 -8.88 4.83 -9.64
C HIS A 85 -9.59 6.00 -8.95
N LYS A 86 -10.59 5.74 -8.09
CA LYS A 86 -11.24 6.76 -7.26
C LYS A 86 -10.31 7.27 -6.16
N PHE A 87 -9.51 6.39 -5.55
CA PHE A 87 -8.50 6.84 -4.61
C PHE A 87 -7.38 7.65 -5.31
N PHE A 88 -6.99 7.26 -6.53
CA PHE A 88 -6.09 8.08 -7.34
C PHE A 88 -6.66 9.45 -7.71
N GLU A 89 -7.96 9.52 -8.05
CA GLU A 89 -8.70 10.77 -8.24
C GLU A 89 -8.63 11.65 -6.98
N TYR A 90 -8.84 11.08 -5.80
CA TYR A 90 -8.66 11.80 -4.53
C TYR A 90 -7.23 12.33 -4.33
N CYS A 91 -6.19 11.56 -4.65
CA CYS A 91 -4.80 12.04 -4.61
C CYS A 91 -4.58 13.26 -5.54
N ARG A 92 -5.23 13.26 -6.71
CA ARG A 92 -5.19 14.38 -7.67
C ARG A 92 -5.89 15.61 -7.11
N MET A 93 -7.09 15.44 -6.56
CA MET A 93 -7.84 16.52 -5.91
C MET A 93 -7.03 17.17 -4.78
N TYR A 94 -6.37 16.36 -3.95
CA TYR A 94 -5.51 16.86 -2.87
C TYR A 94 -4.32 17.66 -3.42
N ALA A 95 -3.62 17.12 -4.43
CA ALA A 95 -2.49 17.78 -5.04
C ALA A 95 -2.87 19.10 -5.73
N GLU A 96 -4.05 19.18 -6.34
CA GLU A 96 -4.58 20.39 -6.96
C GLU A 96 -5.01 21.44 -5.93
N HIS A 97 -5.80 21.03 -4.92
CA HIS A 97 -6.32 21.90 -3.87
C HIS A 97 -5.19 22.65 -3.14
N PHE A 98 -4.14 21.92 -2.75
CA PHE A 98 -2.97 22.49 -2.07
C PHE A 98 -1.87 22.95 -3.03
N LYS A 99 -2.09 22.91 -4.35
CA LYS A 99 -1.15 23.34 -5.40
C LYS A 99 0.24 22.70 -5.28
N LEU A 100 0.28 21.39 -4.99
CA LEU A 100 1.49 20.64 -4.67
C LEU A 100 2.33 20.29 -5.90
N VAL A 101 1.70 20.15 -7.07
CA VAL A 101 2.34 19.64 -8.31
C VAL A 101 3.57 20.47 -8.72
N LYS A 102 3.55 21.78 -8.48
CA LYS A 102 4.67 22.69 -8.82
C LYS A 102 5.98 22.39 -8.07
N TYR A 103 5.91 21.63 -6.97
CA TYR A 103 7.09 21.21 -6.19
C TYR A 103 7.64 19.86 -6.64
N ILE A 104 7.01 19.20 -7.63
CA ILE A 104 7.34 17.84 -8.06
C ILE A 104 8.13 17.90 -9.38
N ARG A 105 9.30 17.27 -9.38
CA ARG A 105 10.09 16.98 -10.58
C ARG A 105 9.83 15.54 -10.99
N PHE A 106 9.01 15.35 -12.02
CA PHE A 106 8.73 14.05 -12.62
C PHE A 106 9.92 13.53 -13.43
N LYS A 107 9.89 12.22 -13.74
CA LYS A 107 10.96 11.50 -14.47
C LYS A 107 12.35 11.73 -13.87
N THR A 108 12.42 12.05 -12.58
CA THR A 108 13.64 12.38 -11.86
C THR A 108 13.88 11.35 -10.79
N LYS A 109 14.71 10.34 -11.09
CA LYS A 109 15.03 9.25 -10.18
C LYS A 109 16.12 9.68 -9.21
N VAL A 110 15.86 9.64 -7.91
CA VAL A 110 16.92 9.73 -6.90
C VAL A 110 17.74 8.43 -6.95
N ILE A 111 19.04 8.54 -7.19
CA ILE A 111 19.95 7.40 -7.29
C ILE A 111 20.84 7.25 -6.05
N ASN A 112 21.02 8.32 -5.28
CA ASN A 112 21.90 8.33 -4.12
C ASN A 112 21.51 9.43 -3.14
N VAL A 113 21.61 9.13 -1.84
CA VAL A 113 21.33 10.04 -0.73
C VAL A 113 22.47 9.88 0.25
N GLN A 114 23.33 10.89 0.36
CA GLN A 114 24.51 10.83 1.23
C GLN A 114 24.54 11.99 2.19
N ARG A 115 25.11 11.75 3.37
CA ARG A 115 25.45 12.83 4.29
C ARG A 115 26.54 13.68 3.64
N LYS A 116 26.40 15.01 3.71
CA LYS A 116 27.47 15.93 3.29
C LYS A 116 28.71 15.70 4.16
N SER A 117 29.89 16.03 3.65
CA SER A 117 31.17 15.82 4.36
C SER A 117 31.22 16.50 5.74
N ASP A 118 30.54 17.63 5.90
CA ASP A 118 30.44 18.42 7.13
C ASP A 118 29.13 18.19 7.91
N PHE A 119 28.46 17.04 7.72
CA PHE A 119 27.14 16.74 8.30
C PHE A 119 27.06 16.90 9.81
N SER A 120 28.13 16.62 10.55
CA SER A 120 28.15 16.79 12.02
C SER A 120 27.93 18.24 12.45
N VAL A 121 28.22 19.20 11.56
CA VAL A 121 28.00 20.64 11.77
C VAL A 121 26.73 21.11 11.05
N THR A 122 26.52 20.67 9.80
CA THR A 122 25.46 21.23 8.93
C THR A 122 24.15 20.45 9.00
N GLY A 123 24.19 19.15 9.26
CA GLY A 123 23.05 18.24 9.13
C GLY A 123 22.56 18.02 7.69
N GLN A 124 23.31 18.48 6.68
CA GLN A 124 22.88 18.54 5.29
C GLN A 124 23.15 17.27 4.49
N TRP A 125 22.33 17.04 3.47
CA TRP A 125 22.39 15.87 2.60
C TRP A 125 22.73 16.27 1.17
N VAL A 126 23.52 15.43 0.50
CA VAL A 126 23.74 15.49 -0.94
C VAL A 126 22.80 14.46 -1.59
N ILE A 127 21.94 14.95 -2.49
CA ILE A 127 20.97 14.14 -3.22
C ILE A 127 21.40 14.11 -4.68
N GLU A 128 21.66 12.92 -5.19
CA GLU A 128 21.96 12.72 -6.61
C GLU A 128 20.72 12.19 -7.32
N THR A 129 20.40 12.84 -8.42
CA THR A 129 19.23 12.55 -9.24
C THR A 129 19.65 12.24 -10.66
N ASN A 130 18.90 11.38 -11.34
CA ASN A 130 19.05 11.10 -12.75
C ASN A 130 17.74 11.43 -13.47
N CYS A 131 17.83 12.29 -14.49
CA CYS A 131 16.73 12.66 -15.38
C CYS A 131 17.20 12.46 -16.81
N ASP A 132 16.58 11.55 -17.55
CA ASP A 132 16.92 11.22 -18.95
C ASP A 132 18.43 10.99 -19.18
N GLY A 133 19.08 10.26 -18.26
CA GLY A 133 20.51 9.94 -18.35
C GLY A 133 21.45 11.04 -17.83
N LYS A 134 20.94 12.25 -17.57
CA LYS A 134 21.72 13.33 -16.94
C LYS A 134 21.67 13.20 -15.42
N THR A 135 22.85 13.12 -14.81
CA THR A 135 22.98 13.11 -13.35
C THR A 135 23.25 14.51 -12.81
N GLU A 136 22.49 14.92 -11.81
CA GLU A 136 22.64 16.20 -11.11
C GLU A 136 22.66 15.97 -9.60
N SER A 137 23.50 16.72 -8.89
CA SER A 137 23.61 16.67 -7.43
C SER A 137 23.18 18.00 -6.82
N ALA A 138 22.40 17.94 -5.75
CA ALA A 138 21.94 19.12 -5.01
C ALA A 138 22.01 18.88 -3.50
N ILE A 139 22.20 19.96 -2.74
CA ILE A 139 22.31 19.93 -1.28
C ILE A 139 20.96 20.32 -0.66
N PHE A 140 20.53 19.59 0.35
CA PHE A 140 19.29 19.84 1.10
C PHE A 140 19.56 19.82 2.61
N ASP A 141 18.76 20.57 3.36
CA ASP A 141 18.86 20.65 4.81
C ASP A 141 18.23 19.42 5.50
N ALA A 142 17.23 18.81 4.86
CA ALA A 142 16.58 17.59 5.33
C ALA A 142 16.06 16.75 4.16
N VAL A 143 15.77 15.47 4.44
CA VAL A 143 15.26 14.51 3.46
C VAL A 143 14.09 13.73 4.06
N MET A 144 12.99 13.63 3.29
CA MET A 144 11.83 12.79 3.59
C MET A 144 11.74 11.67 2.56
N ILE A 145 11.84 10.42 3.02
CA ILE A 145 11.80 9.24 2.14
C ILE A 145 10.35 8.74 2.02
N CYS A 146 9.79 8.82 0.82
CA CYS A 146 8.39 8.49 0.53
C CYS A 146 8.26 7.45 -0.60
N THR A 147 9.25 6.56 -0.73
CA THR A 147 9.34 5.54 -1.81
C THR A 147 8.34 4.38 -1.68
N GLY A 148 7.71 4.24 -0.51
CA GLY A 148 6.87 3.09 -0.18
C GLY A 148 7.67 1.80 0.04
N GLN A 149 6.98 0.68 0.29
CA GLN A 149 7.58 -0.60 0.67
C GLN A 149 7.15 -1.78 -0.23
N HIS A 150 6.08 -1.66 -1.02
CA HIS A 150 5.48 -2.77 -1.78
C HIS A 150 5.99 -2.90 -3.21
N GLU A 151 7.20 -2.42 -3.47
CA GLU A 151 7.79 -2.42 -4.80
C GLU A 151 8.60 -3.69 -5.06
N GLN A 152 9.51 -4.05 -4.15
CA GLN A 152 10.34 -5.24 -4.30
C GLN A 152 9.55 -6.51 -3.93
N PRO A 153 9.40 -7.48 -4.86
CA PRO A 153 8.69 -8.71 -4.58
C PRO A 153 9.54 -9.62 -3.69
N VAL A 154 8.91 -10.24 -2.68
CA VAL A 154 9.54 -11.31 -1.90
C VAL A 154 9.09 -12.63 -2.50
N PHE A 155 10.00 -13.29 -3.21
CA PHE A 155 9.67 -14.48 -3.99
C PHE A 155 10.60 -15.66 -3.65
N PRO A 156 10.41 -16.31 -2.48
CA PRO A 156 11.33 -17.31 -1.95
C PRO A 156 11.13 -18.69 -2.61
N LEU A 157 11.40 -18.78 -3.91
CA LEU A 157 11.21 -20.02 -4.69
C LEU A 157 11.99 -21.20 -4.12
N ASP A 158 13.15 -20.96 -3.51
CA ASP A 158 13.97 -22.01 -2.89
C ASP A 158 13.30 -22.69 -1.68
N SER A 159 12.28 -22.07 -1.08
CA SER A 159 11.47 -22.69 -0.03
C SER A 159 10.51 -23.76 -0.54
N PHE A 160 10.35 -23.91 -1.87
CA PHE A 160 9.44 -24.87 -2.49
C PHE A 160 10.22 -26.00 -3.17
N SER A 161 10.37 -27.12 -2.45
CA SER A 161 11.04 -28.32 -2.95
C SER A 161 10.44 -28.78 -4.29
N GLY A 162 11.30 -28.90 -5.31
CA GLY A 162 10.89 -29.35 -6.63
C GLY A 162 10.25 -28.28 -7.53
N ILE A 163 10.22 -27.01 -7.12
CA ILE A 163 9.64 -25.92 -7.92
C ILE A 163 10.21 -25.83 -9.34
N LYS A 164 11.50 -26.12 -9.51
CA LYS A 164 12.19 -26.15 -10.81
C LYS A 164 11.64 -27.22 -11.78
N LYS A 165 10.95 -28.25 -11.27
CA LYS A 165 10.31 -29.31 -12.07
C LYS A 165 8.90 -28.92 -12.52
N PHE A 166 8.32 -27.86 -11.97
CA PHE A 166 6.98 -27.41 -12.33
C PHE A 166 6.99 -26.84 -13.75
N LYS A 167 6.16 -27.41 -14.63
CA LYS A 167 6.08 -27.04 -16.04
C LYS A 167 5.07 -25.95 -16.34
N GLY A 168 4.26 -25.57 -15.35
CA GLY A 168 3.28 -24.49 -15.47
C GLY A 168 3.89 -23.11 -15.27
N GLN A 169 3.05 -22.09 -15.36
CA GLN A 169 3.44 -20.71 -15.12
C GLN A 169 3.50 -20.42 -13.61
N ILE A 170 4.58 -19.77 -13.18
CA ILE A 170 4.76 -19.26 -11.82
C ILE A 170 4.88 -17.73 -11.94
N MET A 171 4.17 -16.99 -11.09
CA MET A 171 4.25 -15.53 -11.02
C MET A 171 4.05 -15.03 -9.59
N HIS A 172 4.65 -13.89 -9.28
CA HIS A 172 4.39 -13.17 -8.04
C HIS A 172 3.14 -12.27 -8.19
N CYS A 173 2.44 -11.96 -7.10
CA CYS A 173 1.22 -11.14 -7.15
C CYS A 173 1.43 -9.74 -7.75
N ARG A 174 2.67 -9.22 -7.69
CA ARG A 174 3.09 -7.96 -8.34
C ARG A 174 2.86 -7.97 -9.87
N GLU A 175 3.00 -9.14 -10.49
CA GLU A 175 2.84 -9.35 -11.93
C GLU A 175 1.37 -9.52 -12.34
N TYR A 176 0.49 -9.85 -11.39
CA TYR A 176 -0.93 -10.03 -11.67
C TYR A 176 -1.61 -8.69 -11.96
N LYS A 177 -2.39 -8.64 -13.04
CA LYS A 177 -3.14 -7.44 -13.47
C LYS A 177 -4.63 -7.67 -13.60
N ARG A 178 -4.99 -8.79 -14.23
CA ARG A 178 -6.35 -9.13 -14.65
C ARG A 178 -6.48 -10.65 -14.65
N PRO A 179 -7.71 -11.20 -14.56
CA PRO A 179 -7.95 -12.64 -14.55
C PRO A 179 -7.86 -13.27 -15.95
N VAL A 180 -7.66 -12.47 -17.00
CA VAL A 180 -7.54 -12.93 -18.38
C VAL A 180 -6.37 -13.91 -18.51
N GLY A 181 -6.62 -15.05 -19.17
CA GLY A 181 -5.61 -16.08 -19.39
C GLY A 181 -5.55 -17.14 -18.29
N PHE A 182 -6.45 -17.09 -17.31
CA PHE A 182 -6.64 -18.14 -16.29
C PHE A 182 -7.87 -19.01 -16.54
N ASP A 183 -8.63 -18.75 -17.61
CA ASP A 183 -9.83 -19.49 -18.00
C ASP A 183 -9.55 -20.99 -18.11
N GLY A 184 -10.34 -21.80 -17.41
CA GLY A 184 -10.20 -23.27 -17.42
C GLY A 184 -8.92 -23.82 -16.77
N LYS A 185 -8.04 -22.98 -16.19
CA LYS A 185 -6.81 -23.42 -15.54
C LYS A 185 -7.06 -23.90 -14.11
N GLN A 186 -6.14 -24.73 -13.60
CA GLN A 186 -6.02 -25.00 -12.17
C GLN A 186 -4.95 -24.08 -11.59
N VAL A 187 -5.33 -23.28 -10.59
CA VAL A 187 -4.48 -22.25 -10.01
C VAL A 187 -4.24 -22.54 -8.54
N LEU A 188 -2.98 -22.45 -8.11
CA LEU A 188 -2.58 -22.47 -6.71
C LEU A 188 -2.06 -21.08 -6.33
N ILE A 189 -2.74 -20.42 -5.41
CA ILE A 189 -2.29 -19.18 -4.78
C ILE A 189 -1.56 -19.53 -3.49
N VAL A 190 -0.35 -19.04 -3.32
CA VAL A 190 0.49 -19.31 -2.15
C VAL A 190 0.53 -18.07 -1.26
N GLY A 191 0.06 -18.22 -0.03
CA GLY A 191 -0.03 -17.15 0.96
C GLY A 191 -1.40 -16.46 0.98
N MET A 192 -1.94 -16.28 2.20
CA MET A 192 -3.21 -15.58 2.46
C MET A 192 -3.01 -14.12 2.86
N GLY A 193 -2.10 -13.41 2.19
CA GLY A 193 -2.10 -11.94 2.26
C GLY A 193 -3.34 -11.37 1.58
N ASN A 194 -3.69 -10.10 1.83
CA ASN A 194 -4.87 -9.46 1.21
C ASN A 194 -4.88 -9.63 -0.32
N SER A 195 -3.73 -9.42 -0.98
CA SER A 195 -3.62 -9.66 -2.43
C SER A 195 -3.88 -11.12 -2.83
N GLY A 196 -3.40 -12.09 -2.04
CA GLY A 196 -3.63 -13.51 -2.33
C GLY A 196 -5.11 -13.88 -2.23
N VAL A 197 -5.81 -13.37 -1.22
CA VAL A 197 -7.24 -13.58 -1.03
C VAL A 197 -8.06 -12.91 -2.15
N ASP A 198 -7.76 -11.66 -2.50
CA ASP A 198 -8.46 -10.94 -3.57
C ASP A 198 -8.24 -11.61 -4.93
N ILE A 199 -6.99 -11.96 -5.28
CA ILE A 199 -6.66 -12.66 -6.53
C ILE A 199 -7.32 -14.03 -6.58
N ALA A 200 -7.29 -14.80 -5.50
CA ALA A 200 -7.96 -16.10 -5.44
C ALA A 200 -9.47 -15.94 -5.70
N THR A 201 -10.10 -14.96 -5.06
CA THR A 201 -11.54 -14.68 -5.20
C THR A 201 -11.88 -14.26 -6.62
N GLU A 202 -11.06 -13.40 -7.24
CA GLU A 202 -11.26 -12.98 -8.64
C GLU A 202 -11.12 -14.16 -9.61
N LEU A 203 -10.10 -15.00 -9.42
CA LEU A 203 -9.84 -16.15 -10.27
C LEU A 203 -10.87 -17.28 -10.11
N CYS A 204 -11.56 -17.39 -8.97
CA CYS A 204 -12.65 -18.36 -8.79
C CYS A 204 -13.79 -18.19 -9.83
N THR A 205 -13.91 -17.01 -10.46
CA THR A 205 -14.94 -16.75 -11.48
C THR A 205 -14.53 -17.18 -12.90
N LYS A 206 -13.25 -17.56 -13.12
CA LYS A 206 -12.67 -17.84 -14.44
C LYS A 206 -11.93 -19.17 -14.52
N ALA A 207 -11.14 -19.49 -13.49
CA ALA A 207 -10.36 -20.71 -13.42
C ALA A 207 -11.25 -21.93 -13.22
N ALA A 208 -10.81 -23.10 -13.69
CA ALA A 208 -11.50 -24.37 -13.44
C ALA A 208 -11.45 -24.75 -11.94
N LYS A 209 -10.33 -24.43 -11.28
CA LYS A 209 -10.18 -24.65 -9.84
C LYS A 209 -9.13 -23.71 -9.26
N VAL A 210 -9.40 -23.16 -8.09
CA VAL A 210 -8.46 -22.32 -7.33
C VAL A 210 -8.20 -22.97 -5.98
N TYR A 211 -6.94 -23.09 -5.61
CA TYR A 211 -6.49 -23.50 -4.29
C TYR A 211 -5.77 -22.34 -3.62
N LEU A 212 -6.00 -22.15 -2.32
CA LEU A 212 -5.34 -21.12 -1.53
C LEU A 212 -4.53 -21.80 -0.42
N SER A 213 -3.21 -21.74 -0.52
CA SER A 213 -2.30 -22.39 0.42
C SER A 213 -1.86 -21.43 1.52
N THR A 214 -2.03 -21.84 2.77
CA THR A 214 -1.57 -21.13 3.96
C THR A 214 -0.91 -22.09 4.92
N ARG A 215 0.12 -21.61 5.64
CA ARG A 215 0.79 -22.37 6.70
C ARG A 215 0.18 -22.12 8.07
N SER A 216 -0.21 -20.88 8.35
CA SER A 216 -0.55 -20.43 9.70
C SER A 216 -1.99 -19.95 9.84
N GLY A 217 -2.82 -20.05 8.79
CA GLY A 217 -4.15 -19.47 8.78
C GLY A 217 -4.14 -17.93 8.81
N VAL A 218 -5.30 -17.31 8.64
CA VAL A 218 -5.52 -15.87 8.82
C VAL A 218 -6.94 -15.60 9.33
N TRP A 219 -7.09 -14.55 10.13
CA TRP A 219 -8.42 -14.00 10.42
C TRP A 219 -8.90 -13.19 9.21
N VAL A 220 -9.99 -13.62 8.61
CA VAL A 220 -10.64 -12.91 7.51
C VAL A 220 -11.82 -12.13 8.06
N LEU A 221 -11.87 -10.84 7.74
CA LEU A 221 -12.94 -9.93 8.11
C LEU A 221 -13.58 -9.34 6.84
N ARG A 222 -14.89 -9.18 6.87
CA ARG A 222 -15.63 -8.52 5.79
C ARG A 222 -15.48 -7.01 5.90
N ARG A 223 -15.48 -6.32 4.75
CA ARG A 223 -15.61 -4.85 4.70
C ARG A 223 -16.90 -4.37 5.38
N LEU A 224 -17.98 -5.16 5.24
CA LEU A 224 -19.27 -4.93 5.87
C LEU A 224 -19.24 -5.41 7.33
N GLY A 225 -19.40 -4.47 8.26
CA GLY A 225 -19.54 -4.70 9.67
C GLY A 225 -21.00 -4.70 10.14
N GLU A 226 -21.18 -4.41 11.42
CA GLU A 226 -22.48 -4.36 12.09
C GLU A 226 -23.43 -3.35 11.44
N GLY A 227 -24.72 -3.70 11.28
CA GLY A 227 -25.73 -2.81 10.69
C GLY A 227 -25.49 -2.40 9.23
N GLY A 228 -24.51 -3.00 8.54
CA GLY A 228 -24.12 -2.62 7.19
C GLY A 228 -23.11 -1.48 7.11
N TYR A 229 -22.60 -1.01 8.25
CA TYR A 229 -21.55 0.01 8.28
C TYR A 229 -20.17 -0.60 7.94
N PRO A 230 -19.22 0.20 7.43
CA PRO A 230 -17.83 -0.20 7.33
C PRO A 230 -17.25 -0.73 8.66
N TRP A 231 -16.53 -1.85 8.58
CA TRP A 231 -15.99 -2.55 9.76
C TRP A 231 -15.11 -1.68 10.66
N ASP A 232 -14.34 -0.79 10.06
CA ASP A 232 -13.35 0.06 10.72
C ASP A 232 -13.97 1.22 11.50
N LEU A 233 -15.12 1.76 11.07
CA LEU A 233 -15.88 2.75 11.85
C LEU A 233 -16.26 2.21 13.23
N HIS A 234 -16.58 0.92 13.31
CA HIS A 234 -16.91 0.29 14.59
C HIS A 234 -15.70 -0.29 15.29
N PHE A 235 -14.71 -0.80 14.56
CA PHE A 235 -13.57 -1.50 15.14
C PHE A 235 -12.46 -0.54 15.60
N ILE A 236 -12.21 0.53 14.87
CA ILE A 236 -11.12 1.50 15.09
C ILE A 236 -11.68 2.74 15.79
N THR A 237 -12.15 2.57 17.03
CA THR A 237 -12.60 3.68 17.88
C THR A 237 -11.68 3.86 19.09
N ARG A 238 -11.60 5.08 19.64
CA ARG A 238 -10.80 5.36 20.84
C ARG A 238 -11.20 4.47 22.02
N PHE A 239 -12.50 4.29 22.22
CA PHE A 239 -13.04 3.45 23.29
C PHE A 239 -12.65 1.97 23.13
N LYS A 240 -12.85 1.37 21.94
CA LYS A 240 -12.46 -0.04 21.72
C LYS A 240 -10.94 -0.22 21.73
N SER A 241 -10.19 0.76 21.25
CA SER A 241 -8.73 0.75 21.36
C SER A 241 -8.29 0.75 22.81
N TRP A 242 -8.86 1.63 23.63
CA TRP A 242 -8.60 1.68 25.07
C TRP A 242 -8.86 0.31 25.73
N ILE A 243 -10.03 -0.30 25.50
CA ILE A 243 -10.36 -1.65 26.02
C ILE A 243 -9.30 -2.67 25.60
N ARG A 244 -8.93 -2.73 24.32
CA ARG A 244 -7.93 -3.71 23.83
C ARG A 244 -6.56 -3.52 24.45
N THR A 245 -6.18 -2.28 24.75
CA THR A 245 -4.88 -1.94 25.33
C THR A 245 -4.82 -2.09 26.85
N THR A 246 -5.95 -1.98 27.55
CA THR A 246 -6.00 -2.06 29.02
C THR A 246 -6.45 -3.42 29.54
N ALA A 247 -7.24 -4.16 28.76
CA ALA A 247 -7.67 -5.50 29.14
C ALA A 247 -6.48 -6.48 29.18
N PRO A 248 -6.49 -7.49 30.08
CA PRO A 248 -5.53 -8.57 30.05
C PRO A 248 -5.42 -9.21 28.66
N PRO A 249 -4.21 -9.54 28.16
CA PRO A 249 -4.02 -10.07 26.81
C PRO A 249 -4.85 -11.33 26.51
N SER A 250 -5.13 -12.18 27.50
CA SER A 250 -6.02 -13.34 27.35
C SER A 250 -7.46 -12.94 27.00
N ILE A 251 -7.99 -11.92 27.68
CA ILE A 251 -9.34 -11.40 27.47
C ILE A 251 -9.42 -10.67 26.13
N ALA A 252 -8.45 -9.81 25.82
CA ALA A 252 -8.41 -9.09 24.55
C ALA A 252 -8.38 -10.05 23.35
N ARG A 253 -7.56 -11.11 23.42
CA ARG A 253 -7.50 -12.15 22.39
C ARG A 253 -8.77 -12.96 22.30
N TRP A 254 -9.38 -13.31 23.43
CA TRP A 254 -10.66 -14.01 23.45
C TRP A 254 -11.77 -13.17 22.80
N LEU A 255 -11.87 -11.88 23.14
CA LEU A 255 -12.82 -10.94 22.54
C LEU A 255 -12.62 -10.81 21.02
N LEU A 256 -11.37 -10.66 20.58
CA LEU A 256 -11.05 -10.57 19.16
C LEU A 256 -11.39 -11.88 18.43
N LYS A 257 -11.01 -13.03 18.99
CA LYS A 257 -11.34 -14.35 18.43
C LYS A 257 -12.84 -14.56 18.33
N LYS A 258 -13.59 -14.17 19.35
CA LYS A 258 -15.05 -14.24 19.37
C LYS A 258 -15.64 -13.37 18.26
N TYR A 259 -15.25 -12.10 18.20
CA TYR A 259 -15.70 -11.16 17.16
C TYR A 259 -15.41 -11.67 15.73
N MET A 260 -14.23 -12.24 15.50
CA MET A 260 -13.88 -12.80 14.19
C MET A 260 -14.76 -14.01 13.84
N ASN A 261 -14.95 -14.95 14.77
CA ASN A 261 -15.75 -16.16 14.52
C ASN A 261 -17.27 -15.91 14.43
N GLU A 262 -17.77 -14.80 14.99
CA GLU A 262 -19.16 -14.37 14.82
C GLU A 262 -19.50 -14.03 13.36
N GLN A 263 -18.50 -13.62 12.55
CA GLN A 263 -18.70 -13.37 11.12
C GLN A 263 -18.87 -14.68 10.34
N PHE A 264 -17.95 -15.62 10.57
CA PHE A 264 -18.04 -17.01 10.14
C PHE A 264 -17.01 -17.85 10.89
N ASN A 265 -17.23 -19.16 11.00
CA ASN A 265 -16.38 -20.05 11.79
C ASN A 265 -15.05 -20.38 11.08
N HIS A 266 -13.97 -19.64 11.37
CA HIS A 266 -12.66 -19.84 10.72
C HIS A 266 -12.08 -21.25 10.89
N HIS A 267 -12.42 -21.95 11.98
CA HIS A 267 -11.98 -23.33 12.20
C HIS A 267 -12.63 -24.29 11.20
N PHE A 268 -13.95 -24.17 11.00
CA PHE A 268 -14.69 -24.98 10.01
C PHE A 268 -14.17 -24.76 8.59
N TYR A 269 -13.80 -23.52 8.24
CA TYR A 269 -13.23 -23.19 6.93
C TYR A 269 -11.72 -23.46 6.82
N GLY A 270 -11.08 -24.00 7.87
CA GLY A 270 -9.67 -24.42 7.83
C GLY A 270 -8.66 -23.28 7.75
N ILE A 271 -9.03 -22.07 8.15
CA ILE A 271 -8.18 -20.86 8.06
C ILE A 271 -7.91 -20.21 9.42
N GLN A 272 -8.43 -20.77 10.51
CA GLN A 272 -8.19 -20.22 11.84
C GLN A 272 -6.69 -20.27 12.20
N PRO A 273 -6.08 -19.14 12.59
CA PRO A 273 -4.71 -19.14 13.07
C PRO A 273 -4.52 -19.91 14.38
N GLU A 274 -3.35 -20.51 14.53
CA GLU A 274 -2.94 -21.17 15.78
C GLU A 274 -2.63 -20.18 16.91
N GLY A 275 -2.47 -18.88 16.60
CA GLY A 275 -2.17 -17.83 17.56
C GLY A 275 -2.88 -16.49 17.31
N LEU A 276 -3.00 -15.71 18.39
CA LEU A 276 -3.29 -14.27 18.44
C LEU A 276 -2.30 -13.63 19.41
#